data_AF-A0A2E0TCT5-F1
#
_entry.id   AF-A0A2E0TCT5-F1
#
_cell.length_a   1.000
_cell.length_b   1.000
_cell.length_c   1.000
_cell.angle_alpha   90.00
_cell.angle_beta   90.00
_cell.angle_gamma   90.00
#
_symmetry.space_group_name_H-M   'P 1'
#
loop_
_entity.id
_entity.type
_entity.pdbx_description
1 polymer ?
#
loop_
_entity_poly.entity_id
_entity_poly.type
_entity_poly.pdbx_seq_one_letter_code
_entity_poly.pdbx_strand_id
1 'polypeptide(L)'
;MARGRAAGSVRRSRAAERRSRAAERRSRAAERRSRAAERGSGGGRPVPLWWAPRGALVALALLAPLVLGLLAGCQRYDTLRRDLDTLERWAEVRGEVSVPEWEGGPLVVAAFRAPEREGAPFTRADVQELARPGAFLFRLEPGAYSFCVFEDRDGDRTHGPDEPYGVWEGFEPVALAPAERLERLRLVAGSRGAGPPRRPAPDCRSMRVGELASLDEPRFDAAHGQLGVWEPLAFLRERAYGLFVLREDAPAEPGSSAVRVPVVFVHGITGYAREFEEAVAGLDRARFEPWVFQYASGLPLETHAERLAQALREMRARRGVGRVCLVAHSMGGLVSRAAFDHLGAGSPEVPLFVTLASPLAGHEGAAAGVAMAPVVVPAWNDLVRGSPFLEGLYDPPLPATTHYGLFFAYASSSPWSGAPGDGVVTLESQLRAEAQAEASWMRGFQAGHADILRDEQTLAELRLLLEQRCAAEAGAAEVPIGTSVDLGARAPGDAADP
;
A
#
# COMPACT_ATOMS: atom_id res chain seq x y z
N MET A 1 -43.62 59.53 30.07
CA MET A 1 -42.62 58.99 29.11
C MET A 1 -42.43 59.91 27.90
N ALA A 2 -41.76 61.05 28.04
CA ALA A 2 -41.49 61.96 26.90
C ALA A 2 -40.17 62.75 26.97
N ARG A 3 -39.22 62.37 27.84
CA ARG A 3 -37.89 63.04 27.93
C ARG A 3 -36.69 62.17 27.55
N GLY A 4 -36.90 60.91 27.17
CA GLY A 4 -35.82 59.98 26.78
C GLY A 4 -35.54 59.85 25.27
N ARG A 5 -36.40 60.39 24.39
CA ARG A 5 -36.25 60.22 22.92
C ARG A 5 -35.48 61.34 22.20
N ALA A 6 -35.31 62.51 22.81
CA ALA A 6 -34.60 63.65 22.18
C ALA A 6 -33.06 63.54 22.26
N ALA A 7 -32.51 62.96 23.35
CA ALA A 7 -31.06 62.83 23.51
C ALA A 7 -30.43 61.75 22.59
N GLY A 8 -31.21 60.75 22.19
CA GLY A 8 -30.76 59.67 21.29
C GLY A 8 -30.63 60.10 19.82
N SER A 9 -31.43 61.07 19.35
CA SER A 9 -31.38 61.50 17.94
C SER A 9 -30.18 62.42 17.66
N VAL A 10 -29.83 63.29 18.61
CA VAL A 10 -28.68 64.22 18.51
C VAL A 10 -27.34 63.48 18.57
N ARG A 11 -27.23 62.38 19.33
CA ARG A 11 -26.02 61.53 19.34
C ARG A 11 -25.85 60.74 18.04
N ARG A 12 -26.94 60.29 17.41
CA ARG A 12 -26.88 59.59 16.11
C ARG A 12 -26.53 60.53 14.96
N SER A 13 -26.99 61.79 14.96
CA SER A 13 -26.64 62.75 13.91
C SER A 13 -25.15 63.14 13.95
N ARG A 14 -24.58 63.39 15.14
CA ARG A 14 -23.14 63.71 15.30
C ARG A 14 -22.22 62.54 14.92
N ALA A 15 -22.66 61.30 15.12
CA ALA A 15 -21.92 60.12 14.70
C ALA A 15 -21.94 59.93 13.17
N ALA A 16 -23.07 60.22 12.52
CA ALA A 16 -23.20 60.19 11.06
C ALA A 16 -22.35 61.29 10.39
N GLU A 17 -22.35 62.50 10.95
CA GLU A 17 -21.51 63.61 10.47
C GLU A 17 -20.00 63.31 10.57
N ARG A 18 -19.57 62.66 11.66
CA ARG A 18 -18.17 62.23 11.82
C ARG A 18 -17.77 61.16 10.81
N ARG A 19 -18.67 60.23 10.49
CA ARG A 19 -18.42 59.20 9.46
C ARG A 19 -18.36 59.80 8.05
N SER A 20 -19.23 60.75 7.73
CA SER A 20 -19.22 61.50 6.47
C SER A 20 -17.91 62.28 6.28
N ARG A 21 -17.47 63.05 7.29
CA ARG A 21 -16.20 63.79 7.23
C ARG A 21 -14.97 62.87 7.15
N ALA A 22 -15.03 61.69 7.75
CA ALA A 22 -13.97 60.68 7.62
C ALA A 22 -13.93 60.05 6.21
N ALA A 23 -15.11 59.82 5.60
CA ALA A 23 -15.21 59.31 4.23
C ALA A 23 -14.71 60.35 3.21
N GLU A 24 -15.05 61.63 3.36
CA GLU A 24 -14.52 62.72 2.52
C GLU A 24 -13.00 62.85 2.63
N ARG A 25 -12.44 62.73 3.85
CA ARG A 25 -10.98 62.75 4.05
C ARG A 25 -10.29 61.57 3.37
N ARG A 26 -10.90 60.38 3.38
CA ARG A 26 -10.39 59.18 2.67
C ARG A 26 -10.49 59.36 1.15
N SER A 27 -11.58 59.93 0.64
CA SER A 27 -11.76 60.25 -0.77
C SER A 27 -10.71 61.26 -1.28
N ARG A 28 -10.50 62.36 -0.55
CA ARG A 28 -9.48 63.36 -0.91
C ARG A 28 -8.06 62.82 -0.80
N ALA A 29 -7.80 61.88 0.11
CA ALA A 29 -6.52 61.17 0.19
C ALA A 29 -6.32 60.20 -0.98
N ALA A 30 -7.39 59.54 -1.44
CA ALA A 30 -7.37 58.66 -2.61
C ALA A 30 -7.15 59.45 -3.91
N GLU A 31 -7.83 60.59 -4.09
CA GLU A 31 -7.60 61.50 -5.23
C GLU A 31 -6.19 62.10 -5.22
N ARG A 32 -5.63 62.44 -4.04
CA ARG A 32 -4.24 62.89 -3.94
C ARG A 32 -3.25 61.78 -4.33
N ARG A 33 -3.55 60.52 -4.02
CA ARG A 33 -2.75 59.37 -4.45
C ARG A 33 -2.89 59.09 -5.95
N SER A 34 -4.08 59.22 -6.53
CA SER A 34 -4.27 59.04 -7.98
C SER A 34 -3.60 60.16 -8.78
N ARG A 35 -3.71 61.42 -8.33
CA ARG A 35 -3.00 62.56 -8.96
C ARG A 35 -1.49 62.49 -8.79
N ALA A 36 -0.99 61.86 -7.72
CA ALA A 36 0.44 61.57 -7.57
C ALA A 36 0.91 60.44 -8.51
N ALA A 37 0.05 59.45 -8.77
CA ALA A 37 0.33 58.39 -9.75
C ALA A 37 0.30 58.91 -11.20
N GLU A 38 -0.64 59.81 -11.54
CA GLU A 38 -0.74 60.43 -12.88
C GLU A 38 0.38 61.45 -13.16
N ARG A 39 0.96 62.10 -12.13
CA ARG A 39 2.13 62.97 -12.29
C ARG A 39 3.46 62.21 -12.43
N GLY A 40 3.45 60.89 -12.24
CA GLY A 40 4.61 60.02 -12.45
C GLY A 40 4.73 59.44 -13.86
N SER A 41 3.72 59.61 -14.73
CA SER A 41 3.69 59.03 -16.09
C SER A 41 4.10 60.03 -17.18
N GLY A 42 5.15 60.82 -16.94
CA GLY A 42 5.74 61.72 -17.93
C GLY A 42 6.92 61.08 -18.66
N GLY A 43 6.70 60.65 -19.91
CA GLY A 43 7.71 60.57 -20.98
C GLY A 43 8.97 59.76 -20.72
N GLY A 44 8.90 58.43 -20.82
CA GLY A 44 10.07 57.55 -20.92
C GLY A 44 9.91 56.58 -22.08
N ARG A 45 10.90 56.55 -22.98
CA ARG A 45 11.03 55.62 -24.13
C ARG A 45 10.86 54.16 -23.66
N PRO A 46 10.45 53.21 -24.55
CA PRO A 46 10.25 51.82 -24.13
C PRO A 46 11.57 51.25 -23.58
N VAL A 47 11.55 50.89 -22.30
CA VAL A 47 12.66 50.20 -21.63
C VAL A 47 12.52 48.71 -21.95
N PRO A 48 13.57 48.01 -22.40
CA PRO A 48 13.43 46.60 -22.76
C PRO A 48 13.23 45.74 -21.49
N LEU A 49 12.67 44.54 -21.67
CA LEU A 49 12.15 43.62 -20.63
C LEU A 49 13.14 43.20 -19.50
N TRP A 50 14.38 43.71 -19.49
CA TRP A 50 15.42 43.40 -18.49
C TRP A 50 15.52 44.42 -17.34
N TRP A 51 14.56 45.33 -17.20
CA TRP A 51 14.51 46.39 -16.17
C TRP A 51 13.39 46.20 -15.13
N ALA A 52 13.02 44.97 -14.79
CA ALA A 52 12.25 44.74 -13.57
C ALA A 52 13.17 44.94 -12.34
N PRO A 53 12.74 45.67 -11.29
CA PRO A 53 13.55 45.79 -10.08
C PRO A 53 13.83 44.40 -9.53
N ARG A 54 15.09 44.09 -9.20
CA ARG A 54 15.54 42.75 -8.75
C ARG A 54 14.64 42.13 -7.68
N GLY A 55 13.98 42.93 -6.83
CA GLY A 55 13.01 42.46 -5.84
C GLY A 55 11.68 41.90 -6.39
N ALA A 56 11.19 42.36 -7.54
CA ALA A 56 9.95 41.88 -8.15
C ALA A 56 10.13 40.54 -8.88
N LEU A 57 11.27 40.35 -9.54
CA LEU A 57 11.65 39.06 -10.13
C LEU A 57 11.95 38.00 -9.06
N VAL A 58 12.53 38.40 -7.92
CA VAL A 58 12.76 37.51 -6.77
C VAL A 58 11.44 37.15 -6.07
N ALA A 59 10.49 38.07 -5.92
CA ALA A 59 9.17 37.76 -5.34
C ALA A 59 8.33 36.84 -6.24
N LEU A 60 8.37 37.01 -7.58
CA LEU A 60 7.74 36.09 -8.52
C LEU A 60 8.43 34.71 -8.54
N ALA A 61 9.76 34.66 -8.43
CA ALA A 61 10.52 33.41 -8.33
C ALA A 61 10.29 32.66 -7.01
N LEU A 62 9.93 33.36 -5.92
CA LEU A 62 9.58 32.74 -4.63
C LEU A 62 8.10 32.32 -4.55
N LEU A 63 7.20 33.01 -5.25
CA LEU A 63 5.78 32.63 -5.35
C LEU A 63 5.52 31.52 -6.38
N ALA A 64 6.33 31.44 -7.43
CA ALA A 64 6.22 30.40 -8.45
C ALA A 64 6.26 28.97 -7.87
N PRO A 65 7.24 28.54 -7.04
CA PRO A 65 7.25 27.20 -6.46
C PRO A 65 6.10 26.95 -5.48
N LEU A 66 5.60 27.98 -4.79
CA LEU A 66 4.40 27.87 -3.95
C LEU A 66 3.14 27.65 -4.79
N VAL A 67 2.98 28.41 -5.87
CA VAL A 67 1.85 28.27 -6.80
C VAL A 67 1.95 26.95 -7.59
N LEU A 68 3.14 26.56 -8.06
CA LEU A 68 3.41 25.28 -8.70
C LEU A 68 3.20 24.10 -7.74
N GLY A 69 3.58 24.23 -6.46
CA GLY A 69 3.33 23.23 -5.43
C GLY A 69 1.85 23.08 -5.08
N LEU A 70 1.11 24.19 -5.00
CA LEU A 70 -0.35 24.18 -4.83
C LEU A 70 -1.06 23.60 -6.06
N LEU A 71 -0.62 23.93 -7.28
CA LEU A 71 -1.16 23.37 -8.51
C LEU A 71 -0.86 21.88 -8.66
N ALA A 72 0.36 21.44 -8.33
CA ALA A 72 0.74 20.03 -8.33
C ALA A 72 -0.03 19.22 -7.27
N GLY A 73 -0.26 19.80 -6.08
CA GLY A 73 -1.13 19.22 -5.06
C GLY A 73 -2.57 19.06 -5.55
N CYS A 74 -3.17 20.11 -6.12
CA CYS A 74 -4.52 20.06 -6.69
C CYS A 74 -4.65 19.04 -7.82
N GLN A 75 -3.65 18.93 -8.69
CA GLN A 75 -3.64 17.94 -9.78
C GLN A 75 -3.61 16.51 -9.24
N ARG A 76 -2.81 16.23 -8.20
CA ARG A 76 -2.75 14.90 -7.56
C ARG A 76 -4.09 14.50 -6.94
N TYR A 77 -4.74 15.40 -6.20
CA TYR A 77 -6.06 15.11 -5.64
C TYR A 77 -7.12 14.89 -6.72
N ASP A 78 -7.10 15.66 -7.80
CA ASP A 78 -8.03 15.46 -8.90
C ASP A 78 -7.83 14.11 -9.60
N THR A 79 -6.58 13.73 -9.88
CA THR A 79 -6.28 12.41 -10.45
C THR A 79 -6.67 11.29 -9.48
N LEU A 80 -6.31 11.40 -8.19
CA LEU A 80 -6.70 10.42 -7.18
C LEU A 80 -8.22 10.23 -7.16
N ARG A 81 -9.00 11.32 -7.12
CA ARG A 81 -10.47 11.24 -7.14
C ARG A 81 -10.98 10.51 -8.38
N ARG A 82 -10.47 10.84 -9.57
CA ARG A 82 -10.88 10.16 -10.82
C ARG A 82 -10.52 8.68 -10.83
N ASP A 83 -9.36 8.34 -10.29
CA ASP A 83 -8.91 6.95 -10.16
C ASP A 83 -9.79 6.18 -9.17
N LEU A 84 -10.10 6.76 -8.01
CA LEU A 84 -11.01 6.17 -7.01
C LEU A 84 -12.43 6.02 -7.56
N ASP A 85 -13.00 7.05 -8.19
CA ASP A 85 -14.33 7.00 -8.83
C ASP A 85 -14.42 5.89 -9.88
N THR A 86 -13.30 5.57 -10.53
CA THR A 86 -13.21 4.49 -11.52
C THR A 86 -13.10 3.13 -10.84
N LEU A 87 -12.22 2.99 -9.84
CA LEU A 87 -12.01 1.75 -9.09
C LEU A 87 -13.26 1.34 -8.29
N GLU A 88 -13.99 2.28 -7.71
CA GLU A 88 -15.26 2.03 -7.00
C GLU A 88 -16.35 1.46 -7.91
N ARG A 89 -16.26 1.72 -9.23
CA ARG A 89 -17.19 1.15 -10.21
C ARG A 89 -16.84 -0.26 -10.61
N TRP A 90 -15.65 -0.76 -10.29
CA TRP A 90 -15.28 -2.13 -10.65
C TRP A 90 -16.16 -3.12 -9.89
N ALA A 91 -16.66 -4.11 -10.61
CA ALA A 91 -17.41 -5.21 -10.04
C ALA A 91 -16.46 -6.20 -9.35
N GLU A 92 -16.93 -6.79 -8.26
CA GLU A 92 -16.25 -7.84 -7.52
C GLU A 92 -16.93 -9.18 -7.81
N VAL A 93 -16.16 -10.16 -8.29
CA VAL A 93 -16.67 -11.49 -8.61
C VAL A 93 -15.98 -12.50 -7.72
N ARG A 94 -16.74 -13.10 -6.80
CA ARG A 94 -16.29 -14.12 -5.84
C ARG A 94 -16.91 -15.46 -6.18
N GLY A 95 -16.10 -16.50 -6.11
CA GLY A 95 -16.56 -17.84 -6.42
C GLY A 95 -15.67 -18.94 -5.87
N GLU A 96 -16.10 -20.17 -6.12
CA GLU A 96 -15.41 -21.40 -5.74
C GLU A 96 -15.23 -22.30 -6.95
N VAL A 97 -14.05 -22.91 -7.02
CA VAL A 97 -13.73 -23.97 -7.97
C VAL A 97 -13.80 -25.30 -7.26
N SER A 98 -14.43 -26.27 -7.93
CA SER A 98 -14.38 -27.68 -7.58
C SER A 98 -13.95 -28.49 -8.80
N VAL A 99 -13.28 -29.62 -8.57
CA VAL A 99 -12.85 -30.56 -9.61
C VAL A 99 -13.26 -31.94 -9.14
N PRO A 100 -14.23 -32.61 -9.80
CA PRO A 100 -14.53 -34.01 -9.53
C PRO A 100 -13.26 -34.84 -9.76
N GLU A 101 -12.89 -35.67 -8.78
CA GLU A 101 -11.71 -36.54 -8.86
C GLU A 101 -10.39 -35.78 -9.10
N TRP A 102 -10.15 -34.70 -8.34
CA TRP A 102 -8.93 -33.90 -8.47
C TRP A 102 -7.67 -34.71 -8.18
N GLU A 103 -6.76 -34.78 -9.17
CA GLU A 103 -5.52 -35.57 -9.12
C GLU A 103 -4.31 -34.75 -8.64
N GLY A 104 -4.52 -33.49 -8.23
CA GLY A 104 -3.46 -32.62 -7.71
C GLY A 104 -2.91 -31.58 -8.69
N GLY A 105 -3.47 -31.46 -9.90
CA GLY A 105 -3.02 -30.47 -10.90
C GLY A 105 -3.41 -29.03 -10.54
N PRO A 106 -2.62 -28.02 -10.93
CA PRO A 106 -2.98 -26.62 -10.74
C PRO A 106 -4.19 -26.25 -11.59
N LEU A 107 -4.93 -25.24 -11.15
CA LEU A 107 -6.16 -24.79 -11.80
C LEU A 107 -5.98 -23.36 -12.30
N VAL A 108 -6.43 -23.08 -13.50
CA VAL A 108 -6.45 -21.75 -14.08
C VAL A 108 -7.88 -21.29 -14.18
N VAL A 109 -8.23 -20.23 -13.44
CA VAL A 109 -9.53 -19.55 -13.53
C VAL A 109 -9.36 -18.32 -14.40
N ALA A 110 -10.24 -18.13 -15.37
CA ALA A 110 -10.15 -17.02 -16.31
C ALA A 110 -11.50 -16.31 -16.49
N ALA A 111 -11.43 -14.98 -16.54
CA ALA A 111 -12.54 -14.11 -16.89
C ALA A 111 -12.36 -13.61 -18.32
N PHE A 112 -13.40 -13.70 -19.14
CA PHE A 112 -13.41 -13.28 -20.54
C PHE A 112 -14.44 -12.19 -20.75
N ARG A 113 -14.00 -11.03 -21.26
CA ARG A 113 -14.90 -9.98 -21.70
C ARG A 113 -15.57 -10.41 -23.01
N ALA A 114 -16.89 -10.36 -23.03
CA ALA A 114 -17.70 -10.62 -24.20
C ALA A 114 -17.48 -9.52 -25.26
N PRO A 115 -17.51 -9.86 -26.56
CA PRO A 115 -17.36 -8.90 -27.63
C PRO A 115 -18.55 -7.93 -27.72
N GLU A 116 -18.29 -6.67 -28.09
CA GLU A 116 -19.37 -5.69 -28.35
C GLU A 116 -20.16 -5.98 -29.63
N ARG A 117 -19.58 -6.76 -30.56
CA ARG A 117 -20.19 -7.15 -31.82
C ARG A 117 -20.31 -8.66 -31.90
N GLU A 118 -21.49 -9.13 -32.28
CA GLU A 118 -21.74 -10.54 -32.53
C GLU A 118 -20.75 -11.10 -33.57
N GLY A 119 -20.13 -12.25 -33.26
CA GLY A 119 -19.11 -12.88 -34.11
C GLY A 119 -17.66 -12.41 -33.91
N ALA A 120 -17.41 -11.36 -33.11
CA ALA A 120 -16.05 -11.00 -32.69
C ALA A 120 -15.54 -11.93 -31.55
N PRO A 121 -14.23 -12.10 -31.37
CA PRO A 121 -13.69 -13.01 -30.34
C PRO A 121 -13.80 -12.42 -28.94
N PHE A 122 -13.99 -13.29 -27.94
CA PHE A 122 -13.82 -12.96 -26.53
C PHE A 122 -12.39 -12.50 -26.24
N THR A 123 -12.23 -11.57 -25.29
CA THR A 123 -10.92 -11.10 -24.83
C THR A 123 -10.72 -11.48 -23.36
N ARG A 124 -9.61 -12.14 -23.04
CA ARG A 124 -9.29 -12.49 -21.65
C ARG A 124 -9.03 -11.22 -20.86
N ALA A 125 -9.81 -11.01 -19.81
CA ALA A 125 -9.76 -9.80 -18.99
C ALA A 125 -8.85 -9.96 -17.77
N ASP A 126 -8.86 -11.14 -17.14
CA ASP A 126 -7.99 -11.47 -16.01
C ASP A 126 -7.85 -12.99 -15.86
N VAL A 127 -6.80 -13.44 -15.15
CA VAL A 127 -6.49 -14.84 -14.87
C VAL A 127 -5.95 -15.01 -13.47
N GLN A 128 -6.40 -16.06 -12.78
CA GLN A 128 -5.87 -16.49 -11.50
C GLN A 128 -5.46 -17.97 -11.57
N GLU A 129 -4.37 -18.30 -10.88
CA GLU A 129 -3.93 -19.67 -10.69
C GLU A 129 -4.19 -20.12 -9.27
N LEU A 130 -4.77 -21.30 -9.12
CA LEU A 130 -5.03 -21.93 -7.84
C LEU A 130 -4.22 -23.23 -7.75
N ALA A 131 -3.53 -23.44 -6.64
CA ALA A 131 -2.80 -24.68 -6.37
C ALA A 131 -3.72 -25.91 -6.28
N ARG A 132 -5.00 -25.65 -5.97
CA ARG A 132 -6.00 -26.65 -5.62
C ARG A 132 -7.41 -26.05 -5.71
N PRO A 133 -8.48 -26.87 -5.71
CA PRO A 133 -9.85 -26.39 -5.63
C PRO A 133 -10.05 -25.46 -4.43
N GLY A 134 -10.79 -24.38 -4.63
CA GLY A 134 -10.98 -23.35 -3.61
C GLY A 134 -11.53 -22.05 -4.18
N ALA A 135 -11.48 -21.00 -3.35
CA ALA A 135 -12.02 -19.70 -3.68
C ALA A 135 -11.15 -18.91 -4.67
N PHE A 136 -11.79 -18.06 -5.47
CA PHE A 136 -11.14 -17.07 -6.34
C PHE A 136 -11.88 -15.72 -6.29
N LEU A 137 -11.17 -14.64 -6.66
CA LEU A 137 -11.69 -13.27 -6.61
C LEU A 137 -11.21 -12.42 -7.80
N PHE A 138 -12.11 -12.01 -8.69
CA PHE A 138 -11.80 -11.02 -9.72
C PHE A 138 -12.32 -9.64 -9.34
N ARG A 139 -11.58 -8.60 -9.74
CA ARG A 139 -12.08 -7.23 -9.80
C ARG A 139 -12.05 -6.79 -11.25
N LEU A 140 -13.21 -6.53 -11.83
CA LEU A 140 -13.39 -6.32 -13.25
C LEU A 140 -14.12 -5.00 -13.47
N GLU A 141 -13.77 -4.27 -14.52
CA GLU A 141 -14.56 -3.13 -14.96
C GLU A 141 -16.00 -3.57 -15.30
N PRO A 142 -16.99 -2.66 -15.27
CA PRO A 142 -18.33 -2.98 -15.75
C PRO A 142 -18.33 -3.51 -17.18
N GLY A 143 -19.22 -4.46 -17.48
CA GLY A 143 -19.32 -5.08 -18.79
C GLY A 143 -19.85 -6.51 -18.75
N ALA A 144 -19.95 -7.16 -19.91
CA ALA A 144 -20.39 -8.53 -20.02
C ALA A 144 -19.21 -9.51 -19.99
N TYR A 145 -19.28 -10.54 -19.14
CA TYR A 145 -18.19 -11.49 -18.91
C TYR A 145 -18.65 -12.94 -18.88
N SER A 146 -17.81 -13.83 -19.38
CA SER A 146 -17.93 -15.28 -19.23
C SER A 146 -16.77 -15.81 -18.42
N PHE A 147 -16.99 -16.86 -17.63
CA PHE A 147 -16.00 -17.42 -16.70
C PHE A 147 -15.74 -18.88 -17.01
N CYS A 148 -14.48 -19.29 -16.94
CA CYS A 148 -14.11 -20.69 -17.03
C CYS A 148 -12.99 -21.06 -16.06
N VAL A 149 -12.83 -22.37 -15.88
CA VAL A 149 -11.72 -22.99 -15.20
C VAL A 149 -11.21 -24.16 -16.03
N PHE A 150 -9.91 -24.43 -15.95
CA PHE A 150 -9.35 -25.69 -16.42
C PHE A 150 -8.20 -26.14 -15.51
N GLU A 151 -7.94 -27.45 -15.50
CA GLU A 151 -6.76 -28.02 -14.88
C GLU A 151 -5.59 -27.95 -15.86
N ASP A 152 -4.54 -27.20 -15.49
CA ASP A 152 -3.35 -26.95 -16.29
C ASP A 152 -2.33 -28.07 -16.03
N ARG A 153 -2.52 -29.21 -16.69
CA ARG A 153 -1.77 -30.45 -16.47
C ARG A 153 -0.38 -30.39 -17.08
N ASP A 154 -0.19 -29.65 -18.16
CA ASP A 154 1.10 -29.48 -18.82
C ASP A 154 1.85 -28.20 -18.40
N GLY A 155 1.18 -27.29 -17.67
CA GLY A 155 1.77 -26.07 -17.10
C GLY A 155 1.97 -24.95 -18.13
N ASP A 156 1.36 -25.07 -19.31
CA ASP A 156 1.42 -24.06 -20.38
C ASP A 156 0.40 -22.92 -20.20
N ARG A 157 -0.49 -23.05 -19.20
CA ARG A 157 -1.54 -22.10 -18.81
C ARG A 157 -2.58 -21.88 -19.89
N THR A 158 -2.75 -22.87 -20.75
CA THR A 158 -3.53 -22.80 -21.96
C THR A 158 -4.25 -24.12 -22.16
N HIS A 159 -5.44 -24.28 -21.55
CA HIS A 159 -6.40 -25.38 -21.79
C HIS A 159 -6.14 -26.22 -23.06
N GLY A 160 -5.57 -27.40 -22.85
CA GLY A 160 -5.42 -28.44 -23.86
C GLY A 160 -6.71 -29.25 -24.04
N PRO A 161 -6.89 -29.97 -25.16
CA PRO A 161 -8.09 -30.79 -25.40
C PRO A 161 -8.30 -31.92 -24.38
N ASP A 162 -7.22 -32.37 -23.74
CA ASP A 162 -7.23 -33.46 -22.76
C ASP A 162 -7.39 -32.98 -21.31
N GLU A 163 -7.34 -31.67 -21.09
CA GLU A 163 -7.42 -31.06 -19.77
C GLU A 163 -8.89 -30.91 -19.32
N PRO A 164 -9.22 -31.34 -18.09
CA PRO A 164 -10.52 -31.09 -17.50
C PRO A 164 -10.82 -29.59 -17.46
N TYR A 165 -12.00 -29.20 -17.93
CA TYR A 165 -12.45 -27.82 -17.90
C TYR A 165 -13.91 -27.68 -17.46
N GLY A 166 -14.26 -26.47 -17.10
CA GLY A 166 -15.58 -26.07 -16.66
C GLY A 166 -15.88 -24.65 -17.09
N VAL A 167 -17.14 -24.38 -17.40
CA VAL A 167 -17.63 -23.03 -17.69
C VAL A 167 -18.81 -22.73 -16.79
N TRP A 168 -18.96 -21.47 -16.41
CA TRP A 168 -20.12 -21.03 -15.65
C TRP A 168 -21.30 -20.76 -16.60
N GLU A 169 -22.49 -21.27 -16.25
CA GLU A 169 -23.76 -21.08 -17.00
C GLU A 169 -23.61 -21.27 -18.53
N GLY A 170 -22.97 -22.35 -18.98
CA GLY A 170 -22.80 -22.64 -20.40
C GLY A 170 -21.86 -21.68 -21.15
N PHE A 171 -21.05 -20.90 -20.41
CA PHE A 171 -20.21 -19.81 -20.92
C PHE A 171 -21.01 -18.60 -21.44
N GLU A 172 -22.29 -18.49 -21.07
CA GLU A 172 -23.12 -17.33 -21.38
C GLU A 172 -22.61 -16.07 -20.66
N PRO A 173 -22.48 -14.93 -21.34
CA PRO A 173 -22.03 -13.70 -20.71
C PRO A 173 -23.02 -13.20 -19.65
N VAL A 174 -22.52 -12.91 -18.44
CA VAL A 174 -23.24 -12.14 -17.43
C VAL A 174 -22.84 -10.67 -17.50
N ALA A 175 -23.84 -9.78 -17.46
CA ALA A 175 -23.61 -8.35 -17.37
C ALA A 175 -23.27 -7.98 -15.91
N LEU A 176 -22.08 -7.42 -15.70
CA LEU A 176 -21.64 -6.84 -14.44
C LEU A 176 -21.89 -5.33 -14.45
N ALA A 177 -22.78 -4.88 -13.57
CA ALA A 177 -23.08 -3.48 -13.33
C ALA A 177 -21.97 -2.79 -12.50
N PRO A 178 -21.89 -1.44 -12.53
CA PRO A 178 -20.96 -0.70 -11.68
C PRO A 178 -21.11 -1.05 -10.20
N ALA A 179 -19.99 -1.32 -9.54
CA ALA A 179 -19.89 -1.72 -8.13
C ALA A 179 -20.68 -3.01 -7.78
N GLU A 180 -21.05 -3.82 -8.77
CA GLU A 180 -21.77 -5.06 -8.53
C GLU A 180 -20.89 -6.06 -7.78
N ARG A 181 -21.49 -6.77 -6.82
CA ARG A 181 -20.87 -7.89 -6.12
C ARG A 181 -21.56 -9.16 -6.54
N LEU A 182 -20.92 -9.90 -7.44
CA LEU A 182 -21.38 -11.22 -7.85
C LEU A 182 -20.78 -12.26 -6.91
N GLU A 183 -21.59 -12.65 -5.93
CA GLU A 183 -21.23 -13.67 -4.95
C GLU A 183 -21.63 -15.07 -5.45
N ARG A 184 -20.87 -16.08 -5.05
CA ARG A 184 -21.19 -17.52 -5.22
C ARG A 184 -21.11 -18.05 -6.67
N LEU A 185 -20.19 -17.53 -7.47
CA LEU A 185 -19.89 -18.14 -8.77
C LEU A 185 -19.28 -19.54 -8.55
N ARG A 186 -19.92 -20.60 -9.07
CA ARG A 186 -19.43 -21.98 -8.91
C ARG A 186 -18.91 -22.52 -10.23
N LEU A 187 -17.63 -22.88 -10.26
CA LEU A 187 -16.98 -23.50 -11.40
C LEU A 187 -16.66 -24.96 -11.07
N VAL A 188 -17.04 -25.86 -11.98
CA VAL A 188 -16.76 -27.30 -11.85
C VAL A 188 -15.92 -27.73 -13.04
N ALA A 189 -14.63 -28.00 -12.83
CA ALA A 189 -13.77 -28.52 -13.91
C ALA A 189 -13.95 -30.03 -14.00
N GLY A 190 -14.76 -30.51 -14.95
CA GLY A 190 -15.06 -31.94 -15.08
C GLY A 190 -15.37 -32.42 -16.50
N SER A 191 -15.55 -31.48 -17.44
CA SER A 191 -15.75 -31.80 -18.85
C SER A 191 -14.42 -31.95 -19.57
N ARG A 192 -14.38 -32.75 -20.64
CA ARG A 192 -13.24 -32.89 -21.56
C ARG A 192 -13.65 -32.49 -22.97
N GLY A 193 -12.71 -32.06 -23.80
CA GLY A 193 -12.95 -31.68 -25.20
C GLY A 193 -12.56 -30.24 -25.50
N ALA A 194 -13.12 -29.67 -26.57
CA ALA A 194 -12.80 -28.31 -26.99
C ALA A 194 -13.34 -27.29 -25.97
N GLY A 195 -12.43 -26.57 -25.31
CA GLY A 195 -12.79 -25.45 -24.43
C GLY A 195 -13.33 -24.23 -25.19
N PRO A 196 -13.71 -23.16 -24.48
CA PRO A 196 -14.25 -21.95 -25.09
C PRO A 196 -13.26 -21.32 -26.11
N PRO A 197 -13.77 -20.68 -27.19
CA PRO A 197 -12.94 -20.19 -28.30
C PRO A 197 -11.93 -19.12 -27.86
N ARG A 198 -10.71 -19.21 -28.40
CA ARG A 198 -9.54 -18.43 -27.93
C ARG A 198 -8.94 -17.51 -28.98
N ARG A 199 -8.49 -16.35 -28.53
CA ARG A 199 -7.24 -15.74 -28.99
C ARG A 199 -6.23 -15.75 -27.84
N PRO A 200 -4.92 -15.88 -28.10
CA PRO A 200 -3.92 -15.53 -27.10
C PRO A 200 -4.14 -14.05 -26.74
N ALA A 201 -4.56 -13.80 -25.51
CA ALA A 201 -4.67 -12.43 -25.02
C ALA A 201 -3.27 -11.95 -24.63
N PRO A 202 -2.93 -10.67 -24.90
CA PRO A 202 -1.79 -10.04 -24.24
C PRO A 202 -1.91 -10.24 -22.73
N ASP A 203 -0.78 -10.25 -22.05
CA ASP A 203 -0.68 -10.55 -20.63
C ASP A 203 -1.62 -9.66 -19.78
N CYS A 204 -2.76 -10.24 -19.39
CA CYS A 204 -3.96 -9.56 -18.88
C CYS A 204 -4.11 -9.63 -17.35
N ARG A 205 -3.10 -10.14 -16.65
CA ARG A 205 -3.22 -10.35 -15.20
C ARG A 205 -3.25 -9.02 -14.46
N SER A 206 -4.20 -8.91 -13.53
CA SER A 206 -4.29 -7.79 -12.59
C SER A 206 -3.13 -7.76 -11.57
N MET A 207 -2.47 -8.91 -11.35
CA MET A 207 -1.35 -9.06 -10.43
C MET A 207 -0.25 -9.96 -11.02
N ARG A 208 1.01 -9.56 -10.87
CA ARG A 208 2.18 -10.39 -11.20
C ARG A 208 2.54 -11.29 -10.03
N VAL A 209 2.88 -12.55 -10.31
CA VAL A 209 3.37 -13.48 -9.27
C VAL A 209 4.54 -14.28 -9.85
N GLY A 210 5.71 -14.22 -9.23
CA GLY A 210 6.87 -15.01 -9.63
C GLY A 210 7.58 -14.54 -10.90
N GLU A 211 7.26 -13.33 -11.38
CA GLU A 211 8.04 -12.68 -12.43
C GLU A 211 9.43 -12.31 -11.90
N LEU A 212 10.47 -12.64 -12.66
CA LEU A 212 11.85 -12.24 -12.35
C LEU A 212 12.01 -10.74 -12.61
N ALA A 213 12.54 -10.01 -11.64
CA ALA A 213 12.75 -8.58 -11.74
C ALA A 213 14.06 -8.14 -11.08
N SER A 214 14.62 -7.00 -11.49
CA SER A 214 15.72 -6.32 -10.79
C SER A 214 15.19 -5.16 -9.96
N LEU A 215 15.76 -4.93 -8.76
CA LEU A 215 15.45 -3.75 -7.94
C LEU A 215 15.75 -2.42 -8.64
N ASP A 216 16.64 -2.42 -9.64
CA ASP A 216 16.99 -1.24 -10.44
C ASP A 216 15.90 -0.85 -11.43
N GLU A 217 14.90 -1.70 -11.66
CA GLU A 217 13.79 -1.38 -12.54
C GLU A 217 13.03 -0.13 -12.05
N PRO A 218 12.58 0.75 -12.96
CA PRO A 218 11.87 1.97 -12.58
C PRO A 218 10.68 1.71 -11.66
N ARG A 219 9.94 0.60 -11.88
CA ARG A 219 8.75 0.23 -11.09
C ARG A 219 8.98 0.00 -9.58
N PHE A 220 10.24 -0.02 -9.16
CA PHE A 220 10.66 -0.22 -7.77
C PHE A 220 11.38 0.98 -7.19
N ASP A 221 11.31 2.16 -7.84
CA ASP A 221 11.88 3.39 -7.33
C ASP A 221 10.92 4.22 -6.47
N ALA A 222 11.43 5.31 -5.89
CA ALA A 222 10.67 6.22 -5.06
C ALA A 222 9.51 6.92 -5.78
N ALA A 223 9.61 7.12 -7.10
CA ALA A 223 8.53 7.75 -7.87
C ALA A 223 7.30 6.82 -7.93
N HIS A 224 7.51 5.51 -8.03
CA HIS A 224 6.41 4.53 -8.00
C HIS A 224 5.77 4.39 -6.63
N GLY A 225 6.52 4.61 -5.55
CA GLY A 225 5.94 4.73 -4.21
C GLY A 225 4.90 5.85 -4.12
N GLN A 226 5.19 7.02 -4.71
CA GLN A 226 4.23 8.13 -4.81
C GLN A 226 3.07 7.81 -5.75
N LEU A 227 3.35 7.18 -6.89
CA LEU A 227 2.33 6.76 -7.86
C LEU A 227 1.29 5.83 -7.22
N GLY A 228 1.74 4.87 -6.39
CA GLY A 228 0.88 3.93 -5.70
C GLY A 228 -0.09 4.57 -4.69
N VAL A 229 0.16 5.81 -4.26
CA VAL A 229 -0.74 6.58 -3.39
C VAL A 229 -1.68 7.48 -4.19
N TRP A 230 -1.13 8.21 -5.15
CA TRP A 230 -1.86 9.32 -5.80
C TRP A 230 -2.50 8.97 -7.14
N GLU A 231 -2.02 7.92 -7.83
CA GLU A 231 -2.46 7.53 -9.17
C GLU A 231 -2.55 5.99 -9.29
N PRO A 232 -3.38 5.32 -8.47
CA PRO A 232 -3.40 3.86 -8.38
C PRO A 232 -3.75 3.16 -9.71
N LEU A 233 -4.50 3.80 -10.62
CA LEU A 233 -4.74 3.21 -11.95
C LEU A 233 -3.51 3.31 -12.86
N ALA A 234 -2.70 4.36 -12.74
CA ALA A 234 -1.42 4.42 -13.43
C ALA A 234 -0.48 3.30 -12.93
N PHE A 235 -0.42 3.11 -11.61
CA PHE A 235 0.35 2.04 -10.98
C PHE A 235 -0.02 0.64 -11.50
N LEU A 236 -1.32 0.35 -11.65
CA LEU A 236 -1.81 -0.91 -12.23
C LEU A 236 -1.43 -1.03 -13.72
N ARG A 237 -1.58 0.04 -14.51
CA ARG A 237 -1.24 0.06 -15.94
C ARG A 237 0.25 -0.13 -16.20
N GLU A 238 1.10 0.36 -15.32
CA GLU A 238 2.56 0.20 -15.37
C GLU A 238 3.04 -1.18 -14.92
N ARG A 239 2.11 -2.08 -14.55
CA ARG A 239 2.41 -3.48 -14.18
C ARG A 239 3.36 -3.57 -12.98
N ALA A 240 3.27 -2.60 -12.08
CA ALA A 240 4.03 -2.58 -10.84
C ALA A 240 3.40 -3.44 -9.74
N TYR A 241 2.12 -3.82 -9.87
CA TYR A 241 1.41 -4.58 -8.84
C TYR A 241 1.74 -6.07 -8.88
N GLY A 242 2.31 -6.61 -7.80
CA GLY A 242 2.57 -8.03 -7.70
C GLY A 242 3.62 -8.47 -6.68
N LEU A 243 3.86 -9.78 -6.71
CA LEU A 243 4.86 -10.49 -5.94
C LEU A 243 5.99 -10.95 -6.89
N PHE A 244 7.12 -10.25 -6.84
CA PHE A 244 8.23 -10.42 -7.77
C PHE A 244 9.37 -11.18 -7.13
N VAL A 245 10.06 -12.01 -7.92
CA VAL A 245 11.32 -12.63 -7.52
C VAL A 245 12.44 -11.69 -7.91
N LEU A 246 13.34 -11.36 -6.99
CA LEU A 246 14.49 -10.55 -7.36
C LEU A 246 15.57 -11.44 -8.00
N ARG A 247 15.88 -11.15 -9.26
CA ARG A 247 16.94 -11.81 -10.04
C ARG A 247 18.29 -11.52 -9.39
N GLU A 248 19.17 -12.52 -9.39
CA GLU A 248 20.60 -12.35 -9.14
C GLU A 248 21.37 -12.24 -10.47
N ASP A 249 22.46 -11.47 -10.46
CA ASP A 249 23.58 -11.62 -11.41
C ASP A 249 24.48 -12.84 -11.08
N ALA A 250 24.26 -13.49 -9.93
CA ALA A 250 24.96 -14.71 -9.54
C ALA A 250 24.22 -15.96 -10.03
N PRO A 251 24.89 -16.87 -10.76
CA PRO A 251 24.29 -18.12 -11.17
C PRO A 251 24.06 -19.01 -9.94
N ALA A 252 22.92 -19.72 -9.92
CA ALA A 252 22.75 -20.84 -9.00
C ALA A 252 23.90 -21.84 -9.22
N GLU A 253 24.56 -22.26 -8.14
CA GLU A 253 25.63 -23.26 -8.19
C GLU A 253 25.17 -24.49 -8.99
N PRO A 254 25.92 -24.92 -10.04
CA PRO A 254 25.56 -26.08 -10.84
C PRO A 254 25.42 -27.32 -9.97
N GLY A 255 24.19 -27.83 -9.83
CA GLY A 255 23.89 -29.03 -9.03
C GLY A 255 23.24 -28.76 -7.67
N SER A 256 22.96 -27.51 -7.29
CA SER A 256 22.12 -27.21 -6.12
C SER A 256 20.65 -27.52 -6.44
N SER A 257 20.14 -28.64 -5.92
CA SER A 257 18.73 -29.03 -5.96
C SER A 257 17.92 -28.49 -4.78
N ALA A 258 18.54 -27.68 -3.91
CA ALA A 258 17.91 -27.17 -2.70
C ALA A 258 16.91 -26.06 -3.04
N VAL A 259 15.64 -26.27 -2.67
CA VAL A 259 14.61 -25.22 -2.72
C VAL A 259 14.95 -24.19 -1.64
N ARG A 260 15.36 -22.99 -2.06
CA ARG A 260 15.59 -21.85 -1.15
C ARG A 260 14.27 -21.38 -0.56
N VAL A 261 14.30 -20.91 0.69
CA VAL A 261 13.11 -20.36 1.35
C VAL A 261 12.89 -18.91 0.89
N PRO A 262 11.73 -18.58 0.31
CA PRO A 262 11.40 -17.21 -0.02
C PRO A 262 11.31 -16.30 1.19
N VAL A 263 11.92 -15.12 1.10
CA VAL A 263 11.79 -14.01 2.04
C VAL A 263 11.08 -12.88 1.32
N VAL A 264 9.82 -12.65 1.68
CA VAL A 264 8.96 -11.64 1.05
C VAL A 264 9.05 -10.34 1.83
N PHE A 265 9.57 -9.32 1.17
CA PHE A 265 9.64 -7.96 1.68
C PHE A 265 8.38 -7.18 1.30
N VAL A 266 7.77 -6.51 2.29
CA VAL A 266 6.50 -5.78 2.13
C VAL A 266 6.69 -4.33 2.58
N HIS A 267 6.68 -3.40 1.62
CA HIS A 267 6.93 -1.97 1.88
C HIS A 267 5.74 -1.27 2.55
N GLY A 268 5.96 -0.06 3.08
CA GLY A 268 4.95 0.77 3.70
C GLY A 268 4.20 1.72 2.76
N ILE A 269 3.46 2.67 3.34
CA ILE A 269 2.79 3.75 2.59
C ILE A 269 3.84 4.63 1.91
N THR A 270 3.62 4.99 0.64
CA THR A 270 4.60 5.64 -0.24
C THR A 270 5.92 4.88 -0.44
N GLY A 271 6.02 3.65 0.06
CA GLY A 271 7.21 2.81 -0.04
C GLY A 271 7.35 2.12 -1.40
N TYR A 272 8.50 1.48 -1.60
CA TYR A 272 8.90 0.87 -2.86
C TYR A 272 9.92 -0.24 -2.63
N ALA A 273 9.98 -1.24 -3.52
CA ALA A 273 10.79 -2.43 -3.31
C ALA A 273 12.31 -2.16 -3.12
N ARG A 274 12.89 -1.13 -3.76
CA ARG A 274 14.32 -0.80 -3.61
C ARG A 274 14.70 -0.32 -2.20
N GLU A 275 13.75 0.07 -1.36
CA GLU A 275 14.04 0.40 0.05
C GLU A 275 14.66 -0.77 0.82
N PHE A 276 14.47 -2.00 0.34
CA PHE A 276 15.03 -3.22 0.93
C PHE A 276 16.38 -3.63 0.33
N GLU A 277 17.03 -2.81 -0.52
CA GLU A 277 18.28 -3.18 -1.21
C GLU A 277 19.37 -3.71 -0.26
N GLU A 278 19.58 -3.05 0.88
CA GLU A 278 20.58 -3.44 1.87
C GLU A 278 20.22 -4.76 2.57
N ALA A 279 18.93 -4.94 2.90
CA ALA A 279 18.44 -6.19 3.48
C ALA A 279 18.59 -7.35 2.50
N VAL A 280 18.24 -7.14 1.22
CA VAL A 280 18.34 -8.11 0.14
C VAL A 280 19.80 -8.49 -0.15
N ALA A 281 20.70 -7.50 -0.16
CA ALA A 281 22.14 -7.70 -0.35
C ALA A 281 22.77 -8.49 0.80
N GLY A 282 22.25 -8.33 2.02
CA GLY A 282 22.71 -9.05 3.20
C GLY A 282 22.18 -10.48 3.35
N LEU A 283 21.26 -10.96 2.51
CA LEU A 283 20.69 -12.30 2.64
C LEU A 283 21.70 -13.41 2.30
N ASP A 284 21.69 -14.50 3.07
CA ASP A 284 22.35 -15.74 2.67
C ASP A 284 21.62 -16.37 1.47
N ARG A 285 22.17 -16.15 0.28
CA ARG A 285 21.61 -16.58 -1.01
C ARG A 285 21.65 -18.09 -1.22
N ALA A 286 22.42 -18.84 -0.42
CA ALA A 286 22.38 -20.30 -0.46
C ALA A 286 21.08 -20.83 0.19
N ARG A 287 20.49 -20.09 1.12
CA ARG A 287 19.32 -20.50 1.91
C ARG A 287 18.05 -19.75 1.53
N PHE A 288 18.17 -18.48 1.19
CA PHE A 288 17.05 -17.57 1.01
C PHE A 288 16.93 -17.04 -0.42
N GLU A 289 15.70 -16.90 -0.88
CA GLU A 289 15.39 -16.22 -2.14
C GLU A 289 14.58 -14.96 -1.82
N PRO A 290 15.02 -13.75 -2.21
CA PRO A 290 14.29 -12.52 -1.95
C PRO A 290 13.11 -12.38 -2.91
N TRP A 291 12.01 -11.91 -2.34
CA TRP A 291 10.83 -11.54 -3.08
C TRP A 291 10.33 -10.20 -2.58
N VAL A 292 9.71 -9.42 -3.46
CA VAL A 292 9.15 -8.12 -3.09
C VAL A 292 7.68 -8.09 -3.45
N PHE A 293 6.85 -7.66 -2.50
CA PHE A 293 5.45 -7.35 -2.75
C PHE A 293 5.31 -5.85 -3.01
N GLN A 294 5.08 -5.51 -4.28
CA GLN A 294 4.91 -4.15 -4.76
C GLN A 294 3.42 -3.89 -4.98
N TYR A 295 2.88 -2.88 -4.30
CA TYR A 295 1.43 -2.63 -4.31
C TYR A 295 1.09 -1.13 -4.21
N ALA A 296 -0.11 -0.76 -4.68
CA ALA A 296 -0.60 0.61 -4.67
C ALA A 296 -1.02 1.05 -3.26
N SER A 297 -0.04 1.46 -2.44
CA SER A 297 -0.19 1.70 -1.00
C SER A 297 -1.19 2.80 -0.57
N GLY A 298 -1.85 3.49 -1.51
CA GLY A 298 -2.98 4.38 -1.20
C GLY A 298 -4.33 3.66 -1.08
N LEU A 299 -4.46 2.44 -1.60
CA LEU A 299 -5.72 1.69 -1.59
C LEU A 299 -5.96 0.99 -0.24
N PRO A 300 -7.17 0.48 0.04
CA PRO A 300 -7.50 -0.15 1.32
C PRO A 300 -6.55 -1.30 1.67
N LEU A 301 -6.10 -1.36 2.92
CA LEU A 301 -5.08 -2.30 3.39
C LEU A 301 -5.59 -3.75 3.28
N GLU A 302 -6.87 -3.96 3.58
CA GLU A 302 -7.54 -5.25 3.47
C GLU A 302 -7.49 -5.83 2.05
N THR A 303 -7.62 -4.97 1.03
CA THR A 303 -7.48 -5.42 -0.38
C THR A 303 -6.07 -5.94 -0.64
N HIS A 304 -5.04 -5.32 -0.07
CA HIS A 304 -3.67 -5.77 -0.24
C HIS A 304 -3.37 -7.04 0.58
N ALA A 305 -3.99 -7.20 1.74
CA ALA A 305 -3.90 -8.41 2.55
C ALA A 305 -4.46 -9.64 1.80
N GLU A 306 -5.67 -9.52 1.25
CA GLU A 306 -6.29 -10.56 0.41
C GLU A 306 -5.39 -10.93 -0.79
N ARG A 307 -4.83 -9.91 -1.47
CA ARG A 307 -3.97 -10.08 -2.64
C ARG A 307 -2.60 -10.67 -2.31
N LEU A 308 -2.00 -10.30 -1.18
CA LEU A 308 -0.75 -10.90 -0.71
C LEU A 308 -0.97 -12.40 -0.41
N ALA A 309 -2.02 -12.74 0.32
CA ALA A 309 -2.36 -14.14 0.61
C ALA A 309 -2.62 -14.95 -0.68
N GLN A 310 -3.30 -14.36 -1.65
CA GLN A 310 -3.48 -14.96 -2.98
C GLN A 310 -2.14 -15.19 -3.68
N ALA A 311 -1.26 -14.20 -3.71
CA ALA A 311 0.05 -14.30 -4.35
C ALA A 311 0.93 -15.37 -3.69
N LEU A 312 0.88 -15.53 -2.36
CA LEU A 312 1.59 -16.58 -1.63
C LEU A 312 1.06 -17.99 -1.97
N ARG A 313 -0.26 -18.17 -2.11
CA ARG A 313 -0.84 -19.43 -2.59
C ARG A 313 -0.38 -19.77 -3.99
N GLU A 314 -0.40 -18.79 -4.89
CA GLU A 314 0.05 -18.96 -6.28
C GLU A 314 1.56 -19.23 -6.35
N MET A 315 2.38 -18.59 -5.52
CA MET A 315 3.81 -18.91 -5.37
C MET A 315 4.01 -20.37 -4.96
N ARG A 316 3.30 -20.84 -3.92
CA ARG A 316 3.37 -22.25 -3.49
C ARG A 316 2.96 -23.20 -4.60
N ALA A 317 1.88 -22.89 -5.33
CA ALA A 317 1.42 -23.68 -6.47
C ALA A 317 2.52 -23.86 -7.53
N ARG A 318 3.17 -22.74 -7.91
CA ARG A 318 4.11 -22.69 -9.03
C ARG A 318 5.49 -23.20 -8.72
N ARG A 319 5.95 -22.99 -7.49
CA ARG A 319 7.33 -23.24 -7.08
C ARG A 319 7.47 -24.45 -6.17
N GLY A 320 6.36 -25.03 -5.71
CA GLY A 320 6.37 -26.13 -4.74
C GLY A 320 6.90 -25.72 -3.37
N VAL A 321 7.00 -24.42 -3.08
CA VAL A 321 7.56 -23.90 -1.83
C VAL A 321 6.52 -24.04 -0.72
N GLY A 322 6.85 -24.84 0.31
CA GLY A 322 5.98 -25.05 1.47
C GLY A 322 6.06 -23.96 2.54
N ARG A 323 7.11 -23.12 2.53
CA ARG A 323 7.43 -22.15 3.59
C ARG A 323 7.87 -20.80 3.04
N VAL A 324 7.46 -19.71 3.67
CA VAL A 324 7.84 -18.35 3.31
C VAL A 324 8.03 -17.50 4.56
N CYS A 325 8.95 -16.56 4.55
CA CYS A 325 9.08 -15.59 5.64
C CYS A 325 8.68 -14.21 5.18
N LEU A 326 8.02 -13.47 6.08
CA LEU A 326 7.52 -12.14 5.79
C LEU A 326 8.36 -11.11 6.57
N VAL A 327 8.89 -10.12 5.86
CA VAL A 327 9.60 -8.98 6.45
C VAL A 327 8.90 -7.71 5.99
N ALA A 328 8.30 -6.99 6.91
CA ALA A 328 7.37 -5.94 6.59
C ALA A 328 7.76 -4.63 7.26
N HIS A 329 7.75 -3.54 6.50
CA HIS A 329 8.10 -2.21 7.00
C HIS A 329 6.88 -1.32 7.10
N SER A 330 6.81 -0.54 8.19
CA SER A 330 5.78 0.49 8.35
C SER A 330 4.38 -0.10 8.14
N MET A 331 3.53 0.53 7.32
CA MET A 331 2.19 0.05 6.96
C MET A 331 2.19 -1.36 6.33
N GLY A 332 3.29 -1.79 5.72
CA GLY A 332 3.42 -3.16 5.20
C GLY A 332 3.26 -4.23 6.28
N GLY A 333 3.60 -3.90 7.54
CA GLY A 333 3.36 -4.79 8.68
C GLY A 333 1.88 -5.01 8.96
N LEU A 334 1.04 -4.00 8.76
CA LEU A 334 -0.41 -4.12 8.87
C LEU A 334 -0.98 -4.99 7.74
N VAL A 335 -0.55 -4.74 6.50
CA VAL A 335 -0.94 -5.57 5.33
C VAL A 335 -0.55 -7.03 5.54
N SER A 336 0.68 -7.27 6.03
CA SER A 336 1.18 -8.62 6.27
C SER A 336 0.46 -9.31 7.43
N ARG A 337 0.16 -8.58 8.53
CA ARG A 337 -0.57 -9.13 9.67
C ARG A 337 -2.02 -9.48 9.30
N ALA A 338 -2.71 -8.63 8.55
CA ALA A 338 -4.05 -8.90 8.05
C ALA A 338 -4.08 -10.03 7.01
N ALA A 339 -2.98 -10.25 6.27
CA ALA A 339 -2.92 -11.34 5.28
C ALA A 339 -3.08 -12.72 5.93
N PHE A 340 -2.73 -12.89 7.21
CA PHE A 340 -2.90 -14.15 7.95
C PHE A 340 -4.35 -14.61 8.01
N ASP A 341 -5.31 -13.69 8.05
CA ASP A 341 -6.75 -13.97 8.06
C ASP A 341 -7.21 -14.64 6.75
N HIS A 342 -6.46 -14.37 5.68
CA HIS A 342 -6.66 -14.91 4.34
C HIS A 342 -5.75 -16.08 4.01
N LEU A 343 -4.81 -16.41 4.90
CA LEU A 343 -4.02 -17.63 4.77
C LEU A 343 -4.87 -18.81 5.19
N GLY A 344 -4.84 -19.85 4.38
CA GLY A 344 -5.60 -21.05 4.65
C GLY A 344 -4.93 -22.24 4.02
N ALA A 345 -5.66 -23.33 3.92
CA ALA A 345 -5.12 -24.51 3.32
C ALA A 345 -4.78 -24.23 1.83
N GLY A 346 -3.55 -24.63 1.43
CA GLY A 346 -2.95 -24.25 0.15
C GLY A 346 -2.03 -23.04 0.18
N SER A 347 -2.03 -22.24 1.26
CA SER A 347 -1.00 -21.21 1.50
C SER A 347 0.30 -21.85 2.02
N PRO A 348 1.49 -21.30 1.73
CA PRO A 348 2.72 -21.70 2.40
C PRO A 348 2.63 -21.41 3.91
N GLU A 349 3.34 -22.20 4.72
CA GLU A 349 3.56 -21.89 6.14
C GLU A 349 4.39 -20.62 6.26
N VAL A 350 4.09 -19.80 7.26
CA VAL A 350 4.86 -18.59 7.57
C VAL A 350 5.58 -18.77 8.90
N PRO A 351 6.75 -19.45 8.95
CA PRO A 351 7.43 -19.71 10.22
C PRO A 351 8.01 -18.46 10.88
N LEU A 352 8.25 -17.38 10.11
CA LEU A 352 8.72 -16.11 10.62
C LEU A 352 7.99 -14.95 9.96
N PHE A 353 7.46 -14.06 10.80
CA PHE A 353 6.94 -12.75 10.43
C PHE A 353 7.70 -11.69 11.20
N VAL A 354 8.24 -10.68 10.52
CA VAL A 354 8.96 -9.56 11.14
C VAL A 354 8.30 -8.24 10.73
N THR A 355 8.02 -7.38 11.71
CA THR A 355 7.62 -5.99 11.48
C THR A 355 8.72 -5.03 11.86
N LEU A 356 9.01 -4.08 10.99
CA LEU A 356 10.00 -3.02 11.15
C LEU A 356 9.26 -1.68 11.25
N ALA A 357 9.24 -1.06 12.43
CA ALA A 357 8.64 0.26 12.66
C ALA A 357 7.16 0.37 12.22
N SER A 358 6.37 -0.69 12.41
CA SER A 358 4.98 -0.75 11.95
C SER A 358 4.01 -0.01 12.87
N PRO A 359 3.02 0.74 12.35
CA PRO A 359 2.03 1.44 13.15
C PRO A 359 0.89 0.50 13.59
N LEU A 360 1.18 -0.46 14.47
CA LEU A 360 0.27 -1.54 14.89
C LEU A 360 -0.99 -1.05 15.62
N ALA A 361 -0.97 0.17 16.18
CA ALA A 361 -2.16 0.84 16.72
C ALA A 361 -2.66 2.00 15.83
N GLY A 362 -2.21 2.08 14.57
CA GLY A 362 -2.56 3.16 13.63
C GLY A 362 -1.65 4.38 13.73
N HIS A 363 -1.95 5.40 12.93
CA HIS A 363 -1.13 6.61 12.82
C HIS A 363 -1.92 7.82 13.31
N GLU A 364 -1.35 8.63 14.22
CA GLU A 364 -2.08 9.73 14.85
C GLU A 364 -2.49 10.86 13.88
N GLY A 365 -1.69 11.09 12.84
CA GLY A 365 -2.02 12.03 11.77
C GLY A 365 -3.10 11.54 10.79
N ALA A 366 -3.50 10.26 10.84
CA ALA A 366 -4.42 9.69 9.86
C ALA A 366 -5.83 10.30 9.98
N ALA A 367 -6.35 10.45 11.20
CA ALA A 367 -7.66 11.07 11.43
C ALA A 367 -7.72 12.52 10.91
N ALA A 368 -6.63 13.27 11.12
CA ALA A 368 -6.47 14.61 10.58
C ALA A 368 -6.43 14.61 9.03
N GLY A 369 -5.73 13.65 8.42
CA GLY A 369 -5.72 13.44 6.97
C GLY A 369 -7.12 13.15 6.41
N VAL A 370 -7.86 12.22 7.03
CA VAL A 370 -9.24 11.89 6.65
C VAL A 370 -10.18 13.11 6.78
N ALA A 371 -10.04 13.89 7.86
CA ALA A 371 -10.93 15.01 8.12
C ALA A 371 -10.66 16.25 7.25
N MET A 372 -9.42 16.47 6.82
CA MET A 372 -9.01 17.73 6.18
C MET A 372 -8.66 17.61 4.69
N ALA A 373 -8.39 16.40 4.18
CA ALA A 373 -7.95 16.26 2.80
C ALA A 373 -9.07 16.53 1.79
N PRO A 374 -8.78 17.20 0.66
CA PRO A 374 -9.76 17.40 -0.41
C PRO A 374 -10.33 16.09 -0.97
N VAL A 375 -9.49 15.05 -0.99
CA VAL A 375 -9.82 13.68 -1.37
C VAL A 375 -9.05 12.78 -0.41
N VAL A 376 -9.76 11.85 0.23
CA VAL A 376 -9.16 10.95 1.22
C VAL A 376 -8.47 9.80 0.51
N VAL A 377 -7.18 9.60 0.82
CA VAL A 377 -6.47 8.38 0.42
C VAL A 377 -7.08 7.20 1.21
N PRO A 378 -7.64 6.17 0.56
CA PRO A 378 -8.37 5.10 1.24
C PRO A 378 -7.61 4.45 2.41
N ALA A 379 -6.31 4.19 2.24
CA ALA A 379 -5.44 3.64 3.28
C ALA A 379 -5.43 4.45 4.60
N TRP A 380 -5.69 5.75 4.54
CA TRP A 380 -5.75 6.58 5.74
C TRP A 380 -6.93 6.25 6.64
N ASN A 381 -8.06 5.77 6.08
CA ASN A 381 -9.19 5.32 6.89
C ASN A 381 -8.79 4.13 7.76
N ASP A 382 -8.03 3.19 7.18
CA ASP A 382 -7.57 1.99 7.89
C ASP A 382 -6.50 2.34 8.93
N LEU A 383 -5.69 3.38 8.71
CA LEU A 383 -4.69 3.86 9.65
C LEU A 383 -5.25 4.71 10.80
N VAL A 384 -6.52 5.12 10.76
CA VAL A 384 -7.15 5.85 11.88
C VAL A 384 -7.21 4.93 13.10
N ARG A 385 -6.74 5.41 14.25
CA ARG A 385 -6.81 4.64 15.51
C ARG A 385 -8.27 4.28 15.82
N GLY A 386 -8.55 3.01 16.10
CA GLY A 386 -9.91 2.51 16.27
C GLY A 386 -10.71 2.37 14.97
N SER A 387 -10.04 2.33 13.81
CA SER A 387 -10.68 1.92 12.56
C SER A 387 -11.14 0.45 12.66
N PRO A 388 -12.20 0.06 11.93
CA PRO A 388 -12.62 -1.35 11.87
C PRO A 388 -11.49 -2.30 11.46
N PHE A 389 -10.61 -1.85 10.55
CA PHE A 389 -9.44 -2.61 10.13
C PHE A 389 -8.47 -2.89 11.30
N LEU A 390 -8.13 -1.87 12.10
CA LEU A 390 -7.22 -2.05 13.24
C LEU A 390 -7.86 -2.78 14.41
N GLU A 391 -9.17 -2.62 14.60
CA GLU A 391 -9.91 -3.39 15.62
C GLU A 391 -9.89 -4.88 15.30
N GLY A 392 -10.10 -5.26 14.04
CA GLY A 392 -10.10 -6.65 13.59
C GLY A 392 -8.71 -7.28 13.37
N LEU A 393 -7.64 -6.49 13.38
CA LEU A 393 -6.28 -6.94 13.01
C LEU A 393 -5.75 -8.14 13.83
N TYR A 394 -6.28 -8.34 15.04
CA TYR A 394 -5.87 -9.39 15.98
C TYR A 394 -7.00 -10.38 16.31
N ASP A 395 -8.12 -10.34 15.56
CA ASP A 395 -9.28 -11.22 15.81
C ASP A 395 -8.89 -12.70 15.76
N PRO A 396 -8.25 -13.20 14.67
CA PRO A 396 -7.57 -14.48 14.72
C PRO A 396 -6.14 -14.29 15.25
N PRO A 397 -5.69 -15.10 16.22
CA PRO A 397 -4.29 -15.08 16.63
C PRO A 397 -3.39 -15.57 15.50
N LEU A 398 -2.12 -15.15 15.50
CA LEU A 398 -1.13 -15.75 14.62
C LEU A 398 -1.06 -17.28 14.83
N PRO A 399 -0.82 -18.07 13.76
CA PRO A 399 -0.62 -19.51 13.90
C PRO A 399 0.48 -19.81 14.92
N ALA A 400 0.30 -20.84 15.75
CA ALA A 400 1.30 -21.22 16.76
C ALA A 400 2.68 -21.60 16.16
N THR A 401 2.72 -21.89 14.87
CA THR A 401 3.95 -22.19 14.11
C THR A 401 4.66 -20.93 13.61
N THR A 402 4.08 -19.74 13.78
CA THR A 402 4.63 -18.47 13.32
C THR A 402 5.33 -17.76 14.48
N HIS A 403 6.63 -17.54 14.33
CA HIS A 403 7.37 -16.66 15.22
C HIS A 403 7.22 -15.21 14.77
N TYR A 404 6.85 -14.34 15.70
CA TYR A 404 6.68 -12.92 15.41
C TYR A 404 7.86 -12.10 15.99
N GLY A 405 8.63 -11.47 15.10
CA GLY A 405 9.68 -10.50 15.42
C GLY A 405 9.16 -9.06 15.34
N LEU A 406 9.05 -8.37 16.47
CA LEU A 406 8.60 -6.98 16.55
C LEU A 406 9.83 -6.06 16.72
N PHE A 407 10.24 -5.39 15.64
CA PHE A 407 11.32 -4.41 15.66
C PHE A 407 10.74 -3.01 15.67
N PHE A 408 11.02 -2.24 16.73
CA PHE A 408 10.55 -0.87 16.87
C PHE A 408 11.70 0.13 16.82
N ALA A 409 11.44 1.31 16.28
CA ALA A 409 12.41 2.40 16.11
C ALA A 409 12.09 3.57 17.06
N TYR A 410 13.12 4.22 17.62
CA TYR A 410 12.95 5.26 18.65
C TYR A 410 13.90 6.46 18.57
N ALA A 411 14.55 6.73 17.42
CA ALA A 411 15.54 7.81 17.34
C ALA A 411 14.97 9.24 17.37
N SER A 412 13.65 9.43 17.38
CA SER A 412 13.02 10.74 17.22
C SER A 412 11.70 10.86 17.98
N SER A 413 10.90 11.86 17.64
CA SER A 413 9.56 12.08 18.18
C SER A 413 8.62 12.48 17.06
N SER A 414 7.34 12.20 17.24
CA SER A 414 6.33 12.56 16.26
C SER A 414 6.27 14.07 16.05
N PRO A 415 6.18 14.54 14.78
CA PRO A 415 5.93 15.95 14.48
C PRO A 415 4.51 16.40 14.84
N TRP A 416 3.57 15.47 15.06
CA TRP A 416 2.16 15.77 15.34
C TRP A 416 1.91 16.01 16.83
N SER A 417 2.38 15.10 17.68
CA SER A 417 2.12 15.11 19.12
C SER A 417 3.36 15.39 19.98
N GLY A 418 4.56 15.33 19.40
CA GLY A 418 5.82 15.32 20.14
C GLY A 418 6.06 14.03 20.93
N ALA A 419 5.20 13.01 20.76
CA ALA A 419 5.37 11.73 21.45
C ALA A 419 6.62 10.98 20.95
N PRO A 420 7.35 10.26 21.81
CA PRO A 420 8.53 9.48 21.40
C PRO A 420 8.20 8.44 20.31
N GLY A 421 9.13 8.22 19.39
CA GLY A 421 8.94 7.30 18.26
C GLY A 421 10.10 7.36 17.28
N ASP A 422 9.81 7.08 16.02
CA ASP A 422 10.81 7.02 14.95
C ASP A 422 10.80 8.25 14.02
N GLY A 423 10.03 9.28 14.39
CA GLY A 423 9.84 10.50 13.60
C GLY A 423 8.60 10.47 12.70
N VAL A 424 7.92 9.33 12.59
CA VAL A 424 6.66 9.15 11.85
C VAL A 424 5.63 8.45 12.72
N VAL A 425 5.99 7.30 13.28
CA VAL A 425 5.14 6.44 14.11
C VAL A 425 5.60 6.52 15.57
N THR A 426 4.67 6.83 16.46
CA THR A 426 4.89 6.84 17.91
C THR A 426 5.20 5.44 18.44
N LEU A 427 6.02 5.35 19.50
CA LEU A 427 6.29 4.09 20.21
C LEU A 427 5.01 3.39 20.66
N GLU A 428 4.03 4.14 21.16
CA GLU A 428 2.73 3.60 21.57
C GLU A 428 2.05 2.80 20.43
N SER A 429 2.15 3.30 19.20
CA SER A 429 1.59 2.60 18.04
C SER A 429 2.42 1.41 17.59
N GLN A 430 3.75 1.53 17.63
CA GLN A 430 4.65 0.41 17.30
C GLN A 430 4.54 -0.73 18.32
N LEU A 431 4.24 -0.41 19.58
CA LEU A 431 4.19 -1.32 20.72
C LEU A 431 2.75 -1.56 21.18
N ARG A 432 1.81 -1.76 20.25
CA ARG A 432 0.45 -2.18 20.61
C ARG A 432 0.47 -3.44 21.49
N ALA A 433 -0.40 -3.50 22.51
CA ALA A 433 -0.35 -4.55 23.51
C ALA A 433 -0.55 -5.96 22.93
N GLU A 434 -1.50 -6.12 22.01
CA GLU A 434 -1.78 -7.39 21.34
C GLU A 434 -0.58 -7.86 20.49
N ALA A 435 0.09 -6.92 19.81
CA ALA A 435 1.32 -7.22 19.08
C ALA A 435 2.44 -7.70 20.00
N GLN A 436 2.63 -7.04 21.15
CA GLN A 436 3.62 -7.45 22.14
C GLN A 436 3.31 -8.83 22.73
N ALA A 437 2.03 -9.16 22.89
CA ALA A 437 1.59 -10.47 23.38
C ALA A 437 1.82 -11.59 22.35
N GLU A 438 1.68 -11.31 21.05
CA GLU A 438 2.00 -12.26 19.97
C GLU A 438 3.51 -12.36 19.68
N ALA A 439 4.29 -11.33 20.02
CA ALA A 439 5.71 -11.26 19.69
C ALA A 439 6.51 -12.34 20.42
N SER A 440 7.16 -13.21 19.64
CA SER A 440 8.15 -14.18 20.16
C SER A 440 9.50 -13.51 20.41
N TRP A 441 9.76 -12.41 19.72
CA TRP A 441 10.99 -11.64 19.84
C TRP A 441 10.69 -10.17 19.63
N MET A 442 11.24 -9.31 20.48
CA MET A 442 11.02 -7.88 20.41
C MET A 442 12.31 -7.13 20.69
N ARG A 443 12.67 -6.19 19.81
CA ARG A 443 13.90 -5.41 19.95
C ARG A 443 13.71 -3.98 19.46
N GLY A 444 14.25 -3.04 20.23
CA GLY A 444 14.28 -1.64 19.88
C GLY A 444 15.57 -1.27 19.16
N PHE A 445 15.47 -0.36 18.19
CA PHE A 445 16.61 0.19 17.45
C PHE A 445 16.60 1.72 17.50
N GLN A 446 17.78 2.31 17.74
CA GLN A 446 17.97 3.76 17.70
C GLN A 446 18.05 4.25 16.24
N ALA A 447 16.99 4.01 15.47
CA ALA A 447 16.84 4.42 14.08
C ALA A 447 15.61 5.32 13.88
N GLY A 448 15.61 6.09 12.80
CA GLY A 448 14.41 6.76 12.29
C GLY A 448 13.51 5.80 11.51
N HIS A 449 12.33 6.28 11.10
CA HIS A 449 11.29 5.44 10.51
C HIS A 449 11.73 4.66 9.26
N ALA A 450 12.39 5.33 8.31
CA ALA A 450 12.94 4.68 7.12
C ALA A 450 14.37 4.17 7.34
N ASP A 451 15.12 4.80 8.26
CA ASP A 451 16.53 4.47 8.52
C ASP A 451 16.70 3.07 9.11
N ILE A 452 15.67 2.53 9.78
CA ILE A 452 15.64 1.15 10.29
C ILE A 452 15.94 0.12 9.19
N LEU A 453 15.65 0.42 7.91
CA LEU A 453 15.92 -0.47 6.78
C LEU A 453 17.40 -0.54 6.38
N ARG A 454 18.22 0.41 6.84
CA ARG A 454 19.65 0.50 6.55
C ARG A 454 20.52 0.44 7.82
N ASP A 455 19.89 0.37 8.99
CA ASP A 455 20.59 0.27 10.27
C ASP A 455 21.27 -1.10 10.40
N GLU A 456 22.59 -1.09 10.59
CA GLU A 456 23.41 -2.31 10.61
C GLU A 456 22.99 -3.29 11.70
N GLN A 457 22.58 -2.78 12.88
CA GLN A 457 22.14 -3.62 13.99
C GLN A 457 20.79 -4.28 13.68
N THR A 458 19.87 -3.53 13.08
CA THR A 458 18.57 -4.04 12.63
C THR A 458 18.78 -5.14 11.59
N LEU A 459 19.61 -4.90 10.57
CA LEU A 459 19.87 -5.88 9.52
C LEU A 459 20.60 -7.13 10.04
N ALA A 460 21.53 -6.96 10.99
CA ALA A 460 22.17 -8.09 11.66
C ALA A 460 21.17 -8.95 12.44
N GLU A 461 20.27 -8.33 13.19
CA GLU A 461 19.23 -9.03 13.93
C GLU A 461 18.23 -9.74 13.01
N LEU A 462 17.82 -9.08 11.92
CA LEU A 462 16.93 -9.66 10.92
C LEU A 462 17.52 -10.93 10.32
N ARG A 463 18.80 -10.89 9.93
CA ARG A 463 19.51 -12.07 9.39
C ARG A 463 19.53 -13.21 10.40
N LEU A 464 19.84 -12.91 11.67
CA LEU A 464 19.84 -13.90 12.74
C LEU A 464 18.47 -14.59 12.90
N LEU A 465 17.37 -13.83 12.90
CA LEU A 465 16.03 -14.40 12.96
C LEU A 465 15.70 -15.24 11.72
N LEU A 466 16.05 -14.77 10.52
CA LEU A 466 15.85 -15.52 9.28
C LEU A 466 16.59 -16.87 9.36
N GLU A 467 17.87 -16.87 9.73
CA GLU A 467 18.67 -18.09 9.84
C GLU A 467 18.12 -19.09 10.86
N GLN A 468 17.61 -18.61 12.00
CA GLN A 468 17.13 -19.44 13.10
C GLN A 468 15.70 -19.95 12.92
N ARG A 469 14.81 -19.14 12.35
CA ARG A 469 13.37 -19.41 12.33
C ARG A 469 12.83 -19.69 10.93
N CYS A 470 13.39 -19.03 9.92
CA CYS A 470 12.91 -19.17 8.55
C CYS A 470 13.40 -20.47 7.89
N ALA A 471 14.68 -20.79 8.12
CA ALA A 471 15.32 -21.95 7.50
C ALA A 471 15.53 -23.15 8.46
N ALA A 472 14.89 -23.13 9.64
CA ALA A 472 14.85 -24.31 10.51
C ALA A 472 13.92 -25.38 9.93
N GLU A 473 14.41 -26.62 9.82
CA GLU A 473 13.58 -27.78 9.51
C GLU A 473 12.55 -28.00 10.63
N ALA A 474 11.35 -28.48 10.28
CA ALA A 474 10.33 -28.81 11.28
C ALA A 474 10.89 -29.82 12.31
N GLY A 475 11.01 -29.40 13.57
CA GLY A 475 11.50 -30.23 14.67
C GLY A 475 12.95 -29.97 15.11
N ALA A 476 13.67 -29.00 14.53
CA ALA A 476 14.94 -28.54 15.08
C ALA A 476 14.73 -27.95 16.49
N ALA A 477 15.58 -28.31 17.45
CA ALA A 477 15.49 -27.80 18.82
C ALA A 477 15.55 -26.27 18.81
N GLU A 478 14.57 -25.62 19.43
CA GLU A 478 14.59 -24.17 19.60
C GLU A 478 15.83 -23.78 20.39
N VAL A 479 16.72 -22.99 19.77
CA VAL A 479 17.76 -22.30 20.52
C VAL A 479 17.08 -21.15 21.26
N PRO A 480 17.15 -21.08 22.60
CA PRO A 480 16.59 -19.96 23.33
C PRO A 480 17.25 -18.67 22.86
N ILE A 481 16.47 -17.78 22.25
CA ILE A 481 16.93 -16.42 21.98
C ILE A 481 16.82 -15.70 23.31
N GLY A 482 17.94 -15.18 23.81
CA GLY A 482 18.01 -14.63 25.17
C GLY A 482 16.94 -13.57 25.43
N THR A 483 15.91 -13.93 26.20
CA THR A 483 15.00 -12.96 26.80
C THR A 483 15.76 -12.28 27.93
N SER A 484 16.31 -11.10 27.69
CA SER A 484 16.70 -10.22 28.78
C SER A 484 16.31 -8.78 28.47
N VAL A 485 15.16 -8.38 29.00
CA VAL A 485 15.07 -7.07 29.64
C VAL A 485 14.99 -7.34 31.14
N ASP A 486 16.15 -7.58 31.76
CA ASP A 486 16.26 -7.46 33.20
C ASP A 486 16.32 -5.96 33.52
N LEU A 487 15.15 -5.35 33.79
CA LEU A 487 15.09 -4.05 34.45
C LEU A 487 15.48 -4.29 35.91
N GLY A 488 16.77 -4.54 36.14
CA GLY A 488 17.34 -4.71 37.46
C GLY A 488 16.99 -3.49 38.30
N ALA A 489 16.07 -3.69 39.25
CA ALA A 489 15.79 -2.75 40.30
C ALA A 489 17.10 -2.50 41.06
N ARG A 490 17.73 -1.35 40.82
CA ARG A 490 18.73 -0.83 41.75
C ARG A 490 18.02 -0.55 43.07
N ALA A 491 18.25 -1.41 44.05
CA ALA A 491 18.03 -1.07 45.44
C ALA A 491 18.80 0.24 45.77
N PRO A 492 18.22 1.14 46.58
CA PRO A 492 18.91 2.35 47.01
C PRO A 492 20.05 1.92 47.94
N GLY A 493 21.27 1.93 47.42
CA GLY A 493 22.48 1.68 48.18
C GLY A 493 22.73 2.80 49.18
N ASP A 494 23.00 2.37 50.41
CA ASP A 494 23.16 3.16 51.62
C ASP A 494 24.05 4.39 51.47
N ALA A 495 23.61 5.46 52.13
CA ALA A 495 24.42 6.60 52.48
C ALA A 495 25.64 6.15 53.29
N ALA A 496 26.82 6.51 52.82
CA ALA A 496 27.99 6.65 53.66
C ALA A 496 28.46 8.10 53.57
N ASP A 497 28.21 8.83 54.66
CA ASP A 497 28.93 10.04 55.07
C ASP A 497 29.57 9.64 56.43
N PRO A 498 30.74 10.16 56.84
CA PRO A 498 31.38 11.40 56.39
C PRO A 498 32.76 11.27 55.72
#